data_AF-A0A1Q8Y9D7-F1
#
_entry.id   AF-A0A1Q8Y9D7-F1
#
_cell.length_a   1.000
_cell.length_b   1.000
_cell.length_c   1.000
_cell.angle_alpha   90.00
_cell.angle_beta   90.00
_cell.angle_gamma   90.00
#
_symmetry.space_group_name_H-M   'P 1'
#
loop_
_entity.id
_entity.type
_entity.pdbx_description
1 polymer ?
#
loop_
_entity_poly.entity_id
_entity_poly.type
_entity_poly.pdbx_seq_one_letter_code
_entity_poly.pdbx_strand_id
1 'polypeptide(L)'
;MSGTAAVGAPVVGANVSVTCTSGAKLTSQPTSSSGLWQVVLSDQTFPCAAQLSGGTVNGVTNTLQLHSVALNKGTLNITPITDLVVTNASQAANPSAWYAAIASAGFTTVNAASLNSALNLLVTEFTCAP
;
A
#
# COMPACT_ATOMS: atom_id res chain seq x y z
N MET A 1 -0.35 -10.83 -7.19
CA MET A 1 0.55 -9.79 -6.65
C MET A 1 1.11 -10.28 -5.35
N SER A 2 2.31 -9.84 -5.00
CA SER A 2 2.99 -10.28 -3.79
C SER A 2 3.97 -9.22 -3.32
N GLY A 3 4.40 -9.30 -2.08
CA GLY A 3 5.45 -8.43 -1.57
C GLY A 3 5.72 -8.67 -0.09
N THR A 4 6.37 -7.70 0.52
CA THR A 4 6.73 -7.75 1.95
C THR A 4 6.06 -6.62 2.70
N ALA A 5 5.49 -6.94 3.85
CA ALA A 5 4.96 -6.00 4.83
C ALA A 5 5.97 -5.79 5.97
N ALA A 6 6.45 -4.57 6.16
CA ALA A 6 7.44 -4.26 7.20
C ALA A 6 7.40 -2.80 7.67
N VAL A 7 7.70 -2.58 8.96
CA VAL A 7 7.80 -1.26 9.60
C VAL A 7 9.17 -1.03 10.24
N GLY A 8 10.22 -1.59 9.64
CA GLY A 8 11.56 -1.74 10.24
C GLY A 8 11.79 -3.14 10.81
N ALA A 9 10.71 -3.89 11.05
CA ALA A 9 10.68 -5.34 11.21
C ALA A 9 9.45 -5.91 10.47
N PRO A 10 9.42 -7.22 10.14
CA PRO A 10 8.28 -7.82 9.46
C PRO A 10 7.00 -7.67 10.26
N VAL A 11 5.89 -7.34 9.58
CA VAL A 11 4.56 -7.42 10.19
C VAL A 11 4.05 -8.84 9.98
N VAL A 12 3.88 -9.59 11.07
CA VAL A 12 3.51 -11.02 11.04
C VAL A 12 2.04 -11.21 11.37
N GLY A 13 1.35 -12.05 10.59
CA GLY A 13 -0.07 -12.37 10.81
C GLY A 13 -1.04 -11.25 10.45
N ALA A 14 -0.61 -10.23 9.69
CA ALA A 14 -1.47 -9.15 9.24
C ALA A 14 -2.28 -9.56 7.99
N ASN A 15 -3.45 -8.96 7.81
CA ASN A 15 -4.26 -9.15 6.61
C ASN A 15 -3.91 -8.08 5.57
N VAL A 16 -3.80 -8.47 4.30
CA VAL A 16 -3.68 -7.54 3.18
C VAL A 16 -4.93 -7.58 2.33
N SER A 17 -5.65 -6.46 2.30
CA SER A 17 -6.80 -6.22 1.43
C SER A 17 -6.35 -5.53 0.15
N VAL A 18 -6.78 -6.00 -1.01
CA VAL A 18 -6.45 -5.40 -2.31
C VAL A 18 -7.71 -4.99 -3.07
N THR A 19 -7.77 -3.72 -3.46
CA THR A 19 -8.83 -3.15 -4.29
C THR A 19 -8.20 -2.61 -5.56
N CYS A 20 -8.81 -2.90 -6.71
CA CYS A 20 -8.30 -2.52 -8.03
C CYS A 20 -9.34 -1.72 -8.81
N THR A 21 -8.98 -1.17 -9.97
CA THR A 21 -9.91 -0.41 -10.84
C THR A 21 -11.16 -1.21 -11.19
N SER A 22 -10.97 -2.51 -11.42
CA SER A 22 -12.07 -3.46 -11.61
C SER A 22 -11.76 -4.78 -10.90
N GLY A 23 -12.79 -5.63 -10.84
CA GLY A 23 -12.73 -6.94 -10.20
C GLY A 23 -13.09 -6.88 -8.72
N ALA A 24 -13.40 -8.04 -8.14
CA ALA A 24 -13.74 -8.13 -6.73
C ALA A 24 -12.54 -7.77 -5.83
N LYS A 25 -12.84 -7.23 -4.64
CA LYS A 25 -11.83 -7.00 -3.59
C LYS A 25 -11.20 -8.34 -3.19
N LEU A 26 -9.88 -8.39 -3.16
CA LEU A 26 -9.13 -9.57 -2.74
C LEU A 26 -8.64 -9.41 -1.29
N THR A 27 -8.49 -10.52 -0.58
CA THR A 27 -7.85 -10.56 0.74
C THR A 27 -6.81 -11.67 0.76
N SER A 28 -5.61 -11.37 1.24
CA SER A 28 -4.53 -12.34 1.36
C SER A 28 -4.76 -13.30 2.54
N GLN A 29 -4.04 -14.42 2.53
CA GLN A 29 -3.72 -15.11 3.78
C GLN A 29 -2.92 -14.18 4.71
N PRO A 30 -2.94 -14.42 6.03
CA PRO A 30 -2.13 -13.64 6.96
C PRO A 30 -0.65 -13.62 6.55
N THR A 31 0.02 -12.49 6.76
CA THR A 31 1.44 -12.35 6.42
C THR A 31 2.30 -13.36 7.16
N SER A 32 3.31 -13.90 6.49
CA SER A 32 4.24 -14.89 7.07
C SER A 32 5.11 -14.30 8.19
N SER A 33 5.91 -15.16 8.85
CA SER A 33 6.94 -14.73 9.81
C SER A 33 7.99 -13.79 9.21
N SER A 34 8.22 -13.87 7.90
CA SER A 34 9.06 -12.93 7.14
C SER A 34 8.30 -11.71 6.59
N GLY A 35 7.03 -11.52 6.93
CA GLY A 35 6.19 -10.43 6.44
C GLY A 35 5.74 -10.59 4.98
N LEU A 36 6.05 -11.72 4.34
CA LEU A 36 5.62 -12.01 2.97
C LEU A 36 4.11 -12.14 2.90
N TRP A 37 3.53 -11.59 1.85
CA TRP A 37 2.10 -11.68 1.53
C TRP A 37 1.91 -11.90 0.02
N GLN A 38 0.78 -12.51 -0.34
CA GLN A 38 0.40 -12.70 -1.72
C GLN A 38 -1.12 -12.78 -1.91
N VAL A 39 -1.57 -12.37 -3.09
CA VAL A 39 -2.92 -12.60 -3.61
C VAL A 39 -2.83 -13.05 -5.06
N VAL A 40 -3.75 -13.92 -5.47
CA VAL A 40 -3.90 -14.32 -6.88
C VAL A 40 -4.85 -13.34 -7.54
N LEU A 41 -4.43 -12.75 -8.66
CA LEU A 41 -5.31 -11.92 -9.48
C LEU A 41 -6.05 -12.82 -10.46
N SER A 42 -7.36 -12.63 -10.58
CA SER A 42 -8.23 -13.34 -11.53
C SER A 42 -8.71 -12.39 -12.63
N ASP A 43 -9.37 -11.33 -12.22
CA ASP A 43 -10.16 -10.40 -13.04
C ASP A 43 -9.83 -8.93 -12.72
N GLN A 44 -8.83 -8.70 -11.87
CA GLN A 44 -8.41 -7.39 -11.42
C GLN A 44 -7.65 -6.65 -12.53
N THR A 45 -8.03 -5.39 -12.76
CA THR A 45 -7.31 -4.48 -13.65
C THR A 45 -6.65 -3.36 -12.86
N PHE A 46 -5.45 -2.97 -13.27
CA PHE A 46 -4.69 -1.94 -12.58
C PHE A 46 -5.25 -0.53 -12.85
N PRO A 47 -4.97 0.47 -11.98
CA PRO A 47 -4.23 0.39 -10.72
C PRO A 47 -4.85 -0.52 -9.64
N CYS A 48 -4.02 -0.98 -8.71
CA CYS A 48 -4.41 -1.76 -7.55
C CYS A 48 -3.78 -1.17 -6.28
N ALA A 49 -4.60 -0.94 -5.26
CA ALA A 49 -4.18 -0.51 -3.94
C ALA A 49 -4.24 -1.68 -2.96
N ALA A 50 -3.21 -1.81 -2.13
CA ALA A 50 -3.20 -2.72 -1.00
C ALA A 50 -3.30 -1.93 0.30
N GLN A 51 -4.07 -2.44 1.25
CA GLN A 51 -4.14 -1.99 2.63
C GLN A 51 -3.75 -3.15 3.54
N LEU A 52 -2.80 -2.91 4.42
CA LEU A 52 -2.43 -3.81 5.51
C LEU A 52 -3.11 -3.38 6.80
N SER A 53 -3.61 -4.35 7.56
CA SER A 53 -4.15 -4.13 8.89
C SER A 53 -3.89 -5.31 9.83
N GLY A 54 -3.78 -5.02 11.13
CA GLY A 54 -3.55 -6.01 12.17
C GLY A 54 -2.12 -6.58 12.16
N GLY A 55 -1.98 -7.80 12.71
CA GLY A 55 -0.72 -8.49 12.89
C GLY A 55 0.11 -7.99 14.07
N THR A 56 1.35 -8.45 14.14
CA THR A 56 2.32 -8.10 15.19
C THR A 56 3.68 -7.72 14.59
N VAL A 57 4.41 -6.88 15.31
CA VAL A 57 5.79 -6.47 15.01
C VAL A 57 6.60 -6.78 16.26
N ASN A 58 7.57 -7.68 16.15
CA ASN A 58 8.36 -8.17 17.28
C ASN A 58 7.49 -8.64 18.47
N GLY A 59 6.35 -9.27 18.18
CA GLY A 59 5.42 -9.78 19.19
C GLY A 59 4.46 -8.74 19.78
N VAL A 60 4.56 -7.46 19.39
CA VAL A 60 3.64 -6.39 19.81
C VAL A 60 2.58 -6.16 18.74
N THR A 61 1.32 -5.98 19.13
CA THR A 61 0.22 -5.69 18.20
C THR A 61 0.53 -4.47 17.33
N ASN A 62 0.45 -4.65 16.01
CA ASN A 62 0.54 -3.55 15.07
C ASN A 62 -0.76 -2.75 15.05
N THR A 63 -0.67 -1.44 15.26
CA THR A 63 -1.80 -0.50 15.20
C THR A 63 -1.86 0.29 13.91
N LEU A 64 -0.84 0.16 13.03
CA LEU A 64 -0.76 0.90 11.78
C LEU A 64 -1.62 0.24 10.70
N GLN A 65 -2.31 1.09 9.93
CA GLN A 65 -2.89 0.73 8.64
C GLN A 65 -2.02 1.34 7.55
N LEU A 66 -1.38 0.48 6.75
CA LEU A 66 -0.41 0.92 5.75
C LEU A 66 -0.92 0.62 4.35
N HIS A 67 -0.60 1.51 3.42
CA HIS A 67 -1.08 1.46 2.05
C HIS A 67 0.07 1.40 1.07
N SER A 68 -0.20 0.81 -0.09
CA SER A 68 0.72 0.77 -1.22
C SER A 68 -0.07 0.64 -2.51
N VAL A 69 0.46 1.14 -3.62
CA VAL A 69 -0.21 1.13 -4.92
C VAL A 69 0.68 0.53 -6.00
N ALA A 70 0.11 -0.35 -6.79
CA ALA A 70 0.70 -0.86 -8.02
C ALA A 70 -0.06 -0.30 -9.22
N LEU A 71 0.66 0.24 -10.20
CA LEU A 71 0.09 0.60 -11.51
C LEU A 71 0.15 -0.55 -12.51
N ASN A 72 0.99 -1.55 -12.24
CA ASN A 72 1.24 -2.71 -13.10
C ASN A 72 1.46 -3.96 -12.23
N LYS A 73 1.39 -5.14 -12.85
CA LYS A 73 1.68 -6.40 -12.17
C LYS A 73 3.13 -6.45 -11.70
N GLY A 74 3.35 -6.85 -10.45
CA GLY A 74 4.68 -7.02 -9.90
C GLY A 74 4.69 -7.15 -8.37
N THR A 75 5.84 -6.82 -7.80
CA THR A 75 6.07 -6.75 -6.36
C THR A 75 5.45 -5.48 -5.78
N LEU A 76 4.67 -5.62 -4.72
CA LEU A 76 4.07 -4.51 -3.99
C LEU A 76 4.43 -4.63 -2.50
N ASN A 77 5.48 -3.92 -2.09
CA ASN A 77 5.83 -3.86 -0.67
C ASN A 77 4.88 -2.89 0.05
N ILE A 78 4.59 -3.18 1.32
CA ILE A 78 3.75 -2.34 2.17
C ILE A 78 4.60 -1.91 3.37
N THR A 79 5.02 -0.66 3.36
CA THR A 79 5.92 -0.08 4.37
C THR A 79 5.49 1.35 4.70
N PRO A 80 5.99 1.95 5.80
CA PRO A 80 5.75 3.36 6.09
C PRO A 80 6.14 4.29 4.93
N ILE A 81 7.17 3.96 4.15
CA ILE A 81 7.59 4.75 3.00
C ILE A 81 6.56 4.66 1.87
N THR A 82 6.06 3.46 1.55
CA THR A 82 5.03 3.34 0.49
C THR A 82 3.73 4.01 0.89
N ASP A 83 3.37 3.95 2.18
CA ASP A 83 2.20 4.62 2.71
C ASP A 83 2.33 6.16 2.63
N LEU A 84 3.52 6.69 2.90
CA LEU A 84 3.81 8.11 2.77
C LEU A 84 3.77 8.59 1.31
N VAL A 85 4.27 7.77 0.37
CA VAL A 85 4.12 8.03 -1.08
C VAL A 85 2.63 8.07 -1.46
N VAL A 86 1.84 7.09 -1.02
CA VAL A 86 0.39 7.04 -1.30
C VAL A 86 -0.35 8.22 -0.69
N THR A 87 -0.02 8.61 0.54
CA THR A 87 -0.61 9.77 1.22
C THR A 87 -0.38 11.05 0.41
N ASN A 88 0.86 11.28 -0.03
CA ASN A 88 1.19 12.44 -0.88
C ASN A 88 0.51 12.36 -2.25
N ALA A 89 0.59 11.22 -2.94
CA ALA A 89 0.04 11.05 -4.28
C ALA A 89 -1.48 11.14 -4.31
N SER A 90 -2.16 10.64 -3.27
CA SER A 90 -3.61 10.73 -3.15
C SER A 90 -4.10 12.13 -2.78
N GLN A 91 -3.20 12.99 -2.28
CA GLN A 91 -3.50 14.28 -1.66
C GLN A 91 -4.51 14.18 -0.51
N ALA A 92 -4.67 12.99 0.07
CA ALA A 92 -5.58 12.75 1.16
C ALA A 92 -4.86 12.98 2.49
N ALA A 93 -5.51 13.72 3.40
CA ALA A 93 -5.03 13.85 4.78
C ALA A 93 -4.95 12.49 5.51
N ASN A 94 -5.68 11.48 5.03
CA ASN A 94 -5.67 10.12 5.54
C ASN A 94 -5.73 9.10 4.38
N PRO A 95 -4.68 8.28 4.17
CA PRO A 95 -4.65 7.30 3.09
C PRO A 95 -5.73 6.20 3.24
N SER A 96 -6.22 5.93 4.45
CA SER A 96 -7.32 4.98 4.68
C SER A 96 -8.65 5.51 4.12
N ALA A 97 -8.89 6.82 4.21
CA ALA A 97 -10.09 7.45 3.65
C ALA A 97 -10.04 7.42 2.12
N TRP A 98 -8.87 7.69 1.53
CA TRP A 98 -8.64 7.52 0.10
C TRP A 98 -8.86 6.07 -0.34
N TYR A 99 -8.28 5.09 0.36
CA TYR A 99 -8.43 3.68 0.02
C TYR A 99 -9.89 3.23 0.04
N ALA A 100 -10.67 3.65 1.05
CA ALA A 100 -12.09 3.35 1.13
C ALA A 100 -12.90 3.98 -0.03
N ALA A 101 -12.51 5.17 -0.49
CA ALA A 101 -13.18 5.86 -1.59
C ALA A 101 -12.95 5.24 -2.96
N ILE A 102 -11.92 4.39 -3.14
CA ILE A 102 -11.63 3.75 -4.44
C ILE A 102 -12.85 2.97 -4.97
N ALA A 103 -13.61 2.32 -4.09
CA ALA A 103 -14.76 1.52 -4.48
C ALA A 103 -15.87 2.34 -5.17
N SER A 104 -16.00 3.63 -4.86
CA SER A 104 -17.04 4.51 -5.42
C SER A 104 -16.48 5.54 -6.40
N ALA A 105 -15.27 6.03 -6.18
CA ALA A 105 -14.65 7.10 -6.97
C ALA A 105 -13.56 6.60 -7.94
N GLY A 106 -13.05 5.38 -7.77
CA GLY A 106 -11.91 4.87 -8.53
C GLY A 106 -10.60 5.57 -8.20
N PHE A 107 -9.58 5.36 -9.05
CA PHE A 107 -8.24 5.94 -8.93
C PHE A 107 -8.16 7.31 -9.62
N THR A 108 -8.81 8.33 -9.07
CA THR A 108 -8.85 9.67 -9.69
C THR A 108 -7.60 10.50 -9.41
N THR A 109 -7.03 10.38 -8.21
CA THR A 109 -5.85 11.17 -7.78
C THR A 109 -4.54 10.41 -7.96
N VAL A 110 -4.54 9.09 -7.72
CA VAL A 110 -3.32 8.28 -7.77
C VAL A 110 -3.10 7.69 -9.17
N ASN A 111 -2.09 8.22 -9.85
CA ASN A 111 -1.58 7.78 -11.15
C ASN A 111 -0.04 7.92 -11.22
N ALA A 112 0.57 7.57 -12.35
CA ALA A 112 2.03 7.61 -12.53
C ALA A 112 2.64 8.98 -12.25
N ALA A 113 2.00 10.07 -12.69
CA ALA A 113 2.50 11.42 -12.46
C ALA A 113 2.46 11.78 -10.97
N SER A 114 1.34 11.52 -10.29
CA SER A 114 1.21 11.80 -8.85
C SER A 114 2.20 10.99 -7.99
N LEU A 115 2.47 9.72 -8.34
CA LEU A 115 3.43 8.88 -7.63
C LEU A 115 4.87 9.37 -7.86
N ASN A 116 5.21 9.78 -9.08
CA ASN A 116 6.52 10.36 -9.38
C ASN A 116 6.72 11.69 -8.64
N SER A 117 5.71 12.56 -8.59
CA SER A 117 5.76 13.80 -7.82
C SER A 117 5.93 13.53 -6.33
N ALA A 118 5.16 12.59 -5.75
CA ALA A 118 5.28 12.21 -4.35
C ALA A 118 6.67 11.63 -4.01
N LEU A 119 7.22 10.79 -4.89
CA LEU A 119 8.56 10.26 -4.73
C LEU A 119 9.63 11.35 -4.81
N ASN A 120 9.50 12.28 -5.76
CA ASN A 120 10.43 13.40 -5.89
C ASN A 120 10.40 14.31 -4.65
N LEU A 121 9.21 14.59 -4.10
CA LEU A 121 9.07 15.34 -2.84
C LEU A 121 9.82 14.64 -1.70
N LEU A 122 9.64 13.32 -1.54
CA LEU A 122 10.36 12.57 -0.53
C LEU A 122 11.88 12.66 -0.70
N VAL A 123 12.37 12.54 -1.93
CA VAL A 123 13.80 12.71 -2.21
C VAL A 123 14.28 14.11 -1.83
N THR A 124 13.53 15.16 -2.18
CA THR A 124 13.91 16.54 -1.85
C THR A 124 13.94 16.81 -0.34
N GLU A 125 13.01 16.23 0.43
CA GLU A 125 12.99 16.38 1.90
C GLU A 125 14.19 15.72 2.58
N PHE A 126 14.74 14.65 1.99
CA PHE A 126 15.93 13.97 2.53
C PHE A 126 17.26 14.53 2.03
N THR A 127 17.25 15.37 0.99
CA THR A 127 18.43 16.12 0.56
C THR A 127 18.41 17.47 1.26
N CYS A 128 19.35 17.76 2.16
CA CYS A 128 19.57 19.13 2.61
C CYS A 128 19.77 20.00 1.36
N ALA A 129 18.82 20.89 1.08
CA ALA A 129 19.08 21.99 0.16
C ALA A 129 20.24 22.82 0.74
N PRO A 130 21.21 23.26 -0.09
CA PRO A 130 22.30 24.13 0.36
C PRO A 130 21.78 25.46 0.92
#